data_AF-A0A930DAH3-F1
#
_entry.id   AF-A0A930DAH3-F1
#
_cell.length_a   1.000
_cell.length_b   1.000
_cell.length_c   1.000
_cell.angle_alpha   90.00
_cell.angle_beta   90.00
_cell.angle_gamma   90.00
#
_symmetry.space_group_name_H-M   'P 1'
#
loop_
_entity.id
_entity.type
_entity.pdbx_description
1 polymer ?
#
loop_
_entity_poly.entity_id
_entity_poly.type
_entity_poly.pdbx_seq_one_letter_code
_entity_poly.pdbx_strand_id
1 'polypeptide(L)'
;MIDFNRVYVMNLENAIRGARNPMNSWARSDSYYDENGQYILGENDLSLAKRLRNAGTSDHRKYLRQVMLSVDITAPMYWWKEYDTYKVATVANSTSTMHKIHSKPFEIDDFSHDHLTENGLKVLRALVDEMEKIRLEYVETKDKALWYDLIQLLPSSYNQMRTCTLNYETLINIYKSRKHHKLDEWRSFCEWIETLPYARELIIAEE
;
A
#
# COMPACT_ATOMS: atom_id res chain seq x y z
N MET A 1 -5.10 1.24 -12.86
CA MET A 1 -3.82 1.93 -12.53
C MET A 1 -3.69 2.09 -11.01
N ILE A 2 -2.54 1.74 -10.43
CA ILE A 2 -2.23 1.91 -8.99
C ILE A 2 -1.09 2.93 -8.81
N ASP A 3 -1.16 3.76 -7.78
CA ASP A 3 -0.19 4.82 -7.52
C ASP A 3 0.24 4.87 -6.05
N PHE A 4 1.48 5.30 -5.81
CA PHE A 4 2.15 5.31 -4.51
C PHE A 4 2.76 6.68 -4.23
N ASN A 5 2.25 7.35 -3.20
CA ASN A 5 2.71 8.66 -2.78
C ASN A 5 3.09 8.67 -1.30
N ARG A 6 3.90 9.67 -0.90
CA ARG A 6 4.26 9.92 0.50
C ARG A 6 4.72 8.66 1.23
N VAL A 7 5.77 8.05 0.70
CA VAL A 7 6.33 6.80 1.20
C VAL A 7 7.33 7.09 2.31
N TYR A 8 7.12 6.50 3.49
CA TYR A 8 8.01 6.65 4.64
C TYR A 8 8.34 5.30 5.24
N VAL A 9 9.61 4.91 5.17
CA VAL A 9 10.16 3.78 5.94
C VAL A 9 10.76 4.32 7.22
N MET A 10 10.35 3.74 8.35
CA MET A 10 10.64 4.26 9.68
C MET A 10 11.20 3.17 10.59
N ASN A 11 11.89 3.62 11.64
CA ASN A 11 12.30 2.79 12.78
C ASN A 11 13.34 1.69 12.46
N LEU A 12 14.13 1.85 11.39
CA LEU A 12 15.24 0.95 11.05
C LEU A 12 16.28 0.87 12.19
N GLU A 13 16.67 2.01 12.77
CA GLU A 13 17.65 2.07 13.86
C GLU A 13 17.24 1.21 15.06
N ASN A 14 16.05 1.45 15.61
CA ASN A 14 15.59 0.70 16.78
C ASN A 14 15.36 -0.78 16.47
N ALA A 15 14.90 -1.11 15.25
CA ALA A 15 14.71 -2.49 14.82
C ALA A 15 16.06 -3.24 14.82
N ILE A 16 17.11 -2.66 14.27
CA ILE A 16 18.45 -3.24 14.22
C ILE A 16 19.11 -3.27 15.61
N ARG A 17 19.01 -2.19 16.38
CA ARG A 17 19.47 -2.17 17.77
C ARG A 17 18.81 -3.29 18.59
N GLY A 18 17.51 -3.48 18.41
CA GLY A 18 16.75 -4.56 19.04
C GLY A 18 17.17 -5.96 18.57
N ALA A 19 17.52 -6.11 17.29
CA ALA A 19 18.05 -7.37 16.74
C ALA A 19 19.38 -7.79 17.38
N ARG A 20 20.14 -6.85 17.94
CA ARG A 20 21.41 -7.11 18.64
C ARG A 20 21.28 -7.49 20.10
N ASN A 21 20.11 -7.28 20.72
CA ASN A 21 19.86 -7.56 22.14
C ASN A 21 20.19 -9.01 22.55
N PRO A 22 19.80 -10.07 21.82
CA PRO A 22 20.00 -11.45 22.28
C PRO A 22 21.46 -11.82 22.53
N MET A 23 22.40 -11.15 21.86
CA MET A 23 23.84 -11.40 21.98
C MET A 23 24.58 -10.25 22.68
N ASN A 24 23.86 -9.28 23.26
CA ASN A 24 24.43 -8.06 23.87
C ASN A 24 25.48 -7.37 22.97
N SER A 25 25.22 -7.37 21.66
CA SER A 25 26.23 -7.07 20.63
C SER A 25 26.15 -5.66 20.07
N TRP A 26 25.64 -4.71 20.86
CA TRP A 26 25.40 -3.31 20.45
C TRP A 26 26.68 -2.60 19.99
N ALA A 27 27.82 -2.87 20.64
CA ALA A 27 29.10 -2.29 20.28
C ALA A 27 29.62 -2.70 18.89
N ARG A 28 28.98 -3.70 18.24
CA ARG A 28 29.29 -4.13 16.87
C ARG A 28 28.35 -3.50 15.82
N SER A 29 27.50 -2.56 16.21
CA SER A 29 26.68 -1.79 15.27
C SER A 29 27.58 -0.80 14.54
N ASP A 30 27.42 -0.71 13.23
CA ASP A 30 28.19 0.15 12.33
C ASP A 30 27.28 0.98 11.40
N SER A 31 25.97 0.93 11.60
CA SER A 31 25.00 1.82 10.96
C SER A 31 25.14 3.26 11.46
N TYR A 32 24.76 4.20 10.62
CA TYR A 32 24.89 5.64 10.89
C TYR A 32 23.82 6.43 10.15
N TYR A 33 23.67 7.70 10.51
CA TYR A 33 22.89 8.67 9.74
C TYR A 33 23.78 9.39 8.75
N ASP A 34 23.37 9.44 7.48
CA ASP A 34 24.07 10.21 6.46
C ASP A 34 23.81 11.73 6.60
N GLU A 35 24.39 12.52 5.69
CA GLU A 35 24.23 13.99 5.67
C GLU A 35 22.79 14.46 5.43
N ASN A 36 21.94 13.60 4.87
CA ASN A 36 20.53 13.87 4.60
C ASN A 36 19.62 13.40 5.75
N GLY A 37 20.20 12.84 6.83
CA GLY A 37 19.45 12.29 7.95
C GLY A 37 18.79 10.94 7.64
N GLN A 38 19.21 10.25 6.58
CA GLN A 38 18.77 8.89 6.29
C GLN A 38 19.59 7.88 7.10
N TYR A 39 18.92 6.90 7.71
CA TYR A 39 19.59 5.83 8.43
C TYR A 39 20.14 4.78 7.47
N ILE A 40 21.45 4.64 7.42
CA ILE A 40 22.18 3.73 6.54
C ILE A 40 22.69 2.53 7.36
N LEU A 41 22.33 1.32 6.93
CA LEU A 41 22.84 0.08 7.50
C LEU A 41 24.31 -0.12 7.11
N GLY A 42 25.17 -0.19 8.12
CA GLY A 42 26.56 -0.60 7.96
C GLY A 42 26.67 -2.09 7.61
N GLU A 43 27.85 -2.53 7.19
CA GLU A 43 28.07 -3.89 6.69
C GLU A 43 27.76 -4.97 7.75
N ASN A 44 28.16 -4.74 9.01
CA ASN A 44 27.91 -5.69 10.10
C ASN A 44 26.42 -5.77 10.43
N ASP A 45 25.74 -4.62 10.47
CA ASP A 45 24.29 -4.54 10.68
C ASP A 45 23.49 -5.18 9.56
N LEU A 46 23.83 -4.90 8.30
CA LEU A 46 23.19 -5.51 7.14
C LEU A 46 23.44 -7.02 7.08
N SER A 47 24.66 -7.46 7.36
CA SER A 47 25.00 -8.89 7.44
C SER A 47 24.22 -9.61 8.54
N LEU A 48 24.07 -9.00 9.72
CA LEU A 48 23.20 -9.53 10.77
C LEU A 48 21.74 -9.59 10.30
N ALA A 49 21.22 -8.52 9.72
CA ALA A 49 19.85 -8.42 9.24
C ALA A 49 19.52 -9.50 8.20
N LYS A 50 20.40 -9.71 7.21
CA LYS A 50 20.31 -10.79 6.20
C LYS A 50 20.29 -12.18 6.83
N ARG A 51 21.22 -12.48 7.75
CA ARG A 51 21.28 -13.78 8.43
C ARG A 51 19.99 -14.06 9.21
N LEU A 52 19.51 -13.08 9.97
CA LEU A 52 18.26 -13.21 10.73
C LEU A 52 17.04 -13.37 9.82
N ARG A 53 17.01 -12.64 8.69
CA ARG A 53 15.95 -12.75 7.67
C ARG A 53 15.87 -14.15 7.07
N ASN A 54 17.01 -14.82 6.91
CA ASN A 54 17.14 -16.12 6.23
C ASN A 54 17.16 -17.33 7.18
N ALA A 55 17.15 -17.13 8.50
CA ALA A 55 17.27 -18.19 9.51
C ALA A 55 16.05 -19.14 9.64
N GLY A 56 15.24 -19.30 8.58
CA GLY A 56 14.17 -20.29 8.47
C GLY A 56 12.88 -19.92 9.20
N THR A 57 12.91 -19.81 10.53
CA THR A 57 11.71 -19.52 11.32
C THR A 57 11.46 -18.01 11.41
N SER A 58 10.17 -17.61 11.40
CA SER A 58 9.78 -16.19 11.47
C SER A 58 10.26 -15.50 12.76
N ASP A 59 10.59 -16.28 13.79
CA ASP A 59 11.02 -15.81 15.11
C ASP A 59 12.35 -15.08 15.09
N HIS A 60 13.26 -15.48 14.19
CA HIS A 60 14.56 -14.84 14.04
C HIS A 60 14.47 -13.49 13.33
N ARG A 61 13.46 -13.28 12.48
CA ARG A 61 13.27 -12.04 11.72
C ARG A 61 12.20 -11.10 12.31
N LYS A 62 11.78 -11.31 13.57
CA LYS A 62 10.79 -10.47 14.27
C LYS A 62 11.13 -8.97 14.32
N TYR A 63 12.41 -8.60 14.12
CA TYR A 63 12.80 -7.20 14.00
C TYR A 63 12.16 -6.51 12.77
N LEU A 64 11.84 -7.25 11.70
CA LEU A 64 11.17 -6.71 10.51
C LEU A 64 9.71 -6.31 10.76
N ARG A 65 9.11 -6.83 11.83
CA ARG A 65 7.79 -6.35 12.31
C ARG A 65 7.87 -4.94 12.88
N GLN A 66 9.08 -4.49 13.24
CA GLN A 66 9.36 -3.18 13.82
C GLN A 66 9.83 -2.16 12.78
N VAL A 67 10.16 -2.59 11.56
CA VAL A 67 10.44 -1.68 10.42
C VAL A 67 9.11 -1.27 9.82
N MET A 68 8.66 -0.07 10.17
CA MET A 68 7.34 0.44 9.83
C MET A 68 7.37 1.13 8.47
N LEU A 69 6.28 1.00 7.73
CA LEU A 69 6.03 1.66 6.45
C LEU A 69 4.71 2.42 6.56
N SER A 70 4.73 3.69 6.16
CA SER A 70 3.53 4.47 5.87
C SER A 70 3.54 4.91 4.41
N VAL A 71 2.42 4.76 3.72
CA VAL A 71 2.29 5.10 2.29
C VAL A 71 0.86 5.51 1.98
N ASP A 72 0.69 6.50 1.10
CA ASP A 72 -0.58 6.79 0.46
C ASP A 72 -0.68 5.95 -0.82
N ILE A 73 -1.65 5.04 -0.88
CA ILE A 73 -1.89 4.18 -2.03
C ILE A 73 -3.20 4.61 -2.68
N THR A 74 -3.19 4.87 -3.99
CA THR A 74 -4.41 5.04 -4.78
C THR A 74 -4.61 3.82 -5.66
N ALA A 75 -5.70 3.08 -5.44
CA ALA A 75 -5.98 1.84 -6.14
C ALA A 75 -7.49 1.64 -6.36
N PRO A 76 -7.89 0.84 -7.35
CA PRO A 76 -9.30 0.51 -7.57
C PRO A 76 -9.88 -0.30 -6.40
N MET A 77 -11.17 -0.11 -6.10
CA MET A 77 -11.84 -0.82 -5.00
C MET A 77 -11.77 -2.35 -5.12
N TYR A 78 -11.71 -2.93 -6.31
CA TYR A 78 -11.53 -4.39 -6.45
C TYR A 78 -10.18 -4.88 -5.91
N TRP A 79 -9.11 -4.09 -6.06
CA TRP A 79 -7.80 -4.41 -5.49
C TRP A 79 -7.83 -4.27 -3.97
N TRP A 80 -8.49 -3.22 -3.46
CA TRP A 80 -8.68 -3.01 -2.01
C TRP A 80 -9.38 -4.18 -1.33
N LYS A 81 -10.36 -4.82 -1.97
CA LYS A 81 -11.02 -6.02 -1.42
C LYS A 81 -10.03 -7.15 -1.14
N GLU A 82 -9.03 -7.33 -2.01
CA GLU A 82 -7.98 -8.33 -1.81
C GLU A 82 -6.92 -7.86 -0.81
N TYR A 83 -6.53 -6.58 -0.85
CA TYR A 83 -5.57 -6.01 0.10
C TYR A 83 -6.09 -6.12 1.53
N ASP A 84 -7.37 -5.85 1.73
CA ASP A 84 -8.03 -5.90 3.04
C ASP A 84 -8.03 -7.32 3.64
N THR A 85 -7.64 -8.37 2.92
CA THR A 85 -7.47 -9.72 3.50
C THR A 85 -6.18 -9.85 4.33
N TYR A 86 -5.17 -9.02 4.05
CA TYR A 86 -4.03 -8.85 4.94
C TYR A 86 -4.51 -7.99 6.10
N LYS A 87 -4.92 -8.61 7.22
CA LYS A 87 -5.45 -7.92 8.41
C LYS A 87 -4.40 -7.67 9.50
N VAL A 88 -3.33 -8.47 9.51
CA VAL A 88 -2.30 -8.40 10.54
C VAL A 88 -1.25 -7.37 10.14
N ALA A 89 -1.02 -6.41 11.03
CA ALA A 89 -0.05 -5.34 10.85
C ALA A 89 -0.25 -4.56 9.53
N THR A 90 -1.51 -4.29 9.24
CA THR A 90 -2.01 -3.45 8.14
C THR A 90 -3.16 -2.61 8.71
N VAL A 91 -3.00 -1.30 8.68
CA VAL A 91 -4.07 -0.36 9.04
C VAL A 91 -4.22 0.60 7.88
N ALA A 92 -5.45 0.94 7.51
CA ALA A 92 -5.71 1.85 6.41
C ALA A 92 -6.75 2.90 6.81
N ASN A 93 -6.47 4.16 6.48
CA ASN A 93 -7.41 5.27 6.56
C ASN A 93 -7.80 5.67 5.14
N SER A 94 -9.05 5.39 4.76
CA SER A 94 -9.57 5.73 3.45
C SER A 94 -10.18 7.13 3.42
N THR A 95 -10.22 7.73 2.23
CA THR A 95 -11.16 8.83 2.00
C THR A 95 -12.59 8.32 2.17
N SER A 96 -13.39 8.99 3.00
CA SER A 96 -14.75 8.55 3.27
C SER A 96 -15.63 8.73 2.03
N THR A 97 -15.97 7.63 1.37
CA THR A 97 -16.96 7.62 0.29
C THR A 97 -18.29 8.18 0.78
N MET A 98 -18.79 7.71 1.93
CA MET A 98 -20.07 8.17 2.48
C MET A 98 -20.13 9.69 2.65
N HIS A 99 -19.05 10.34 3.10
CA HIS A 99 -19.07 11.78 3.37
C HIS A 99 -18.62 12.64 2.19
N LYS A 100 -17.82 12.11 1.27
CA LYS A 100 -17.14 12.93 0.24
C LYS A 100 -17.41 12.52 -1.20
N ILE A 101 -18.24 11.52 -1.47
CA ILE A 101 -18.56 11.07 -2.84
C ILE A 101 -19.08 12.19 -3.75
N HIS A 102 -19.76 13.20 -3.20
CA HIS A 102 -20.32 14.32 -3.96
C HIS A 102 -19.43 15.57 -3.99
N SER A 103 -18.25 15.52 -3.35
CA SER A 103 -17.42 16.70 -3.09
C SER A 103 -16.64 17.20 -4.30
N LYS A 104 -16.49 16.37 -5.34
CA LYS A 104 -15.92 16.72 -6.64
C LYS A 104 -16.74 16.10 -7.77
N PRO A 105 -16.65 16.62 -9.01
CA PRO A 105 -17.22 15.98 -10.18
C PRO A 105 -16.68 14.56 -10.39
N PHE A 106 -17.50 13.67 -10.94
CA PHE A 106 -17.03 12.38 -11.42
C PHE A 106 -16.41 12.52 -12.81
N GLU A 107 -15.19 11.99 -12.94
CA GLU A 107 -14.49 11.93 -14.23
C GLU A 107 -14.16 10.49 -14.57
N ILE A 108 -14.01 10.17 -15.86
CA ILE A 108 -13.72 8.79 -16.29
C ILE A 108 -12.39 8.28 -15.71
N ASP A 109 -11.42 9.18 -15.51
CA ASP A 109 -10.09 8.88 -14.98
C ASP A 109 -10.10 8.58 -13.45
N ASP A 110 -11.23 8.84 -12.78
CA ASP A 110 -11.46 8.36 -11.41
C ASP A 110 -11.64 6.84 -11.33
N PHE A 111 -11.73 6.15 -12.47
CA PHE A 111 -11.99 4.72 -12.56
C PHE A 111 -10.87 4.02 -13.34
N SER A 112 -10.42 2.86 -12.85
CA SER A 112 -9.55 1.98 -13.64
C SER A 112 -10.33 1.41 -14.83
N HIS A 113 -9.88 1.72 -16.06
CA HIS A 113 -10.54 1.36 -17.31
C HIS A 113 -9.56 0.88 -18.40
N ASP A 114 -8.31 0.63 -18.04
CA ASP A 114 -7.19 0.28 -18.95
C ASP A 114 -7.36 -1.06 -19.67
N HIS A 115 -8.08 -2.01 -19.06
CA HIS A 115 -8.40 -3.31 -19.66
C HIS A 115 -9.82 -3.41 -20.22
N LEU A 116 -10.63 -2.34 -20.18
CA LEU A 116 -11.99 -2.40 -20.72
C LEU A 116 -11.97 -2.48 -22.25
N THR A 117 -12.84 -3.32 -22.80
CA THR A 117 -13.16 -3.27 -24.24
C THR A 117 -13.85 -1.96 -24.59
N GLU A 118 -13.91 -1.60 -25.87
CA GLU A 118 -14.64 -0.41 -26.31
C GLU A 118 -16.08 -0.36 -25.81
N ASN A 119 -16.77 -1.51 -25.79
CA ASN A 119 -18.14 -1.59 -25.26
C ASN A 119 -18.16 -1.37 -23.74
N GLY A 120 -17.23 -1.98 -23.00
CA GLY A 120 -17.12 -1.79 -21.55
C GLY A 120 -16.85 -0.31 -21.20
N LEU A 121 -15.96 0.35 -21.95
CA LEU A 121 -15.66 1.76 -21.77
C LEU A 121 -16.87 2.65 -22.07
N LYS A 122 -17.67 2.35 -23.11
CA LYS A 122 -18.92 3.07 -23.40
C LYS A 122 -19.92 2.96 -22.26
N VAL A 123 -20.10 1.75 -21.70
CA VAL A 123 -20.99 1.53 -20.56
C VAL A 123 -20.51 2.29 -19.32
N LEU A 124 -19.21 2.23 -19.02
CA LEU A 124 -18.65 2.97 -17.89
C LEU A 124 -18.84 4.48 -18.05
N ARG A 125 -18.57 5.05 -19.22
CA ARG A 125 -18.78 6.48 -19.50
C ARG A 125 -20.24 6.89 -19.28
N ALA A 126 -21.18 6.13 -19.83
CA ALA A 126 -22.60 6.41 -19.64
C ALA A 126 -23.02 6.37 -18.16
N LEU A 127 -22.47 5.44 -17.39
CA LEU A 127 -22.70 5.36 -15.94
C LEU A 127 -22.10 6.56 -15.20
N VAL A 128 -20.87 6.94 -15.52
CA VAL A 128 -20.18 8.10 -14.92
C VAL A 128 -20.94 9.40 -15.21
N ASP A 129 -21.37 9.60 -16.45
CA ASP A 129 -22.16 10.77 -16.86
C ASP A 129 -23.49 10.84 -16.08
N GLU A 130 -24.15 9.69 -15.87
CA GLU A 130 -25.40 9.65 -15.10
C GLU A 130 -25.18 9.89 -13.61
N MET A 131 -24.12 9.29 -13.04
CA MET A 131 -23.72 9.56 -11.64
C MET A 131 -23.41 11.03 -11.42
N GLU A 132 -22.80 11.73 -12.38
CA GLU A 132 -22.52 13.17 -12.27
C GLU A 132 -23.81 14.00 -12.29
N LYS A 133 -24.80 13.66 -13.12
CA LYS A 133 -26.13 14.30 -13.08
C LYS A 133 -26.80 14.14 -11.71
N ILE A 134 -26.82 12.91 -11.19
CA ILE A 134 -27.35 12.59 -9.86
C ILE A 134 -26.59 13.40 -8.79
N ARG A 135 -25.26 13.53 -8.93
CA ARG A 135 -24.43 14.31 -8.00
C ARG A 135 -24.82 15.78 -8.00
N LEU A 136 -25.01 16.39 -9.16
CA LEU A 136 -25.42 17.79 -9.28
C LEU A 136 -26.80 18.02 -8.65
N GLU A 137 -27.76 17.15 -8.94
CA GLU A 137 -29.10 17.22 -8.37
C GLU A 137 -29.07 17.01 -6.84
N TYR A 138 -28.27 16.08 -6.34
CA TYR A 138 -28.06 15.90 -4.90
C TYR A 138 -27.45 17.16 -4.26
N VAL A 139 -26.46 17.77 -4.91
CA VAL A 139 -25.80 18.95 -4.36
C VAL A 139 -26.78 20.12 -4.22
N GLU A 140 -27.72 20.26 -5.15
CA GLU A 140 -28.78 21.28 -5.13
C GLU A 140 -29.90 20.95 -4.12
N THR A 141 -30.45 19.74 -4.17
CA THR A 141 -31.66 19.36 -3.41
C THR A 141 -31.37 18.83 -2.00
N LYS A 142 -30.19 18.27 -1.79
CA LYS A 142 -29.81 17.47 -0.62
C LYS A 142 -30.71 16.25 -0.37
N ASP A 143 -31.39 15.73 -1.40
CA ASP A 143 -32.22 14.53 -1.25
C ASP A 143 -31.36 13.30 -0.93
N LYS A 144 -31.64 12.66 0.21
CA LYS A 144 -30.92 11.49 0.67
C LYS A 144 -31.07 10.29 -0.28
N ALA A 145 -32.15 10.19 -1.05
CA ALA A 145 -32.32 9.13 -2.04
C ALA A 145 -31.22 9.19 -3.11
N LEU A 146 -30.98 10.38 -3.68
CA LEU A 146 -29.91 10.61 -4.68
C LEU A 146 -28.53 10.29 -4.12
N TRP A 147 -28.28 10.59 -2.84
CA TRP A 147 -27.03 10.19 -2.18
C TRP A 147 -26.84 8.68 -2.10
N TYR A 148 -27.91 7.92 -1.85
CA TYR A 148 -27.85 6.46 -1.87
C TYR A 148 -27.59 5.93 -3.28
N ASP A 149 -28.16 6.55 -4.32
CA ASP A 149 -27.89 6.17 -5.70
C ASP A 149 -26.40 6.30 -6.02
N LEU A 150 -25.77 7.43 -5.67
CA LEU A 150 -24.32 7.62 -5.87
C LEU A 150 -23.48 6.51 -5.19
N ILE A 151 -23.85 6.12 -3.97
CA ILE A 151 -23.09 5.12 -3.21
C ILE A 151 -23.27 3.72 -3.80
N GLN A 152 -24.50 3.36 -4.15
CA GLN A 152 -24.82 2.00 -4.60
C GLN A 152 -24.43 1.77 -6.06
N LEU A 153 -24.43 2.82 -6.88
CA LEU A 153 -23.99 2.75 -8.27
C LEU A 153 -22.48 2.74 -8.41
N LEU A 154 -21.71 3.19 -7.41
CA LEU A 154 -20.26 3.35 -7.48
C LEU A 154 -19.56 2.05 -7.94
N PRO A 155 -19.00 2.02 -9.15
CA PRO A 155 -18.29 0.84 -9.66
C PRO A 155 -17.06 0.49 -8.83
N SER A 156 -16.76 -0.81 -8.73
CA SER A 156 -15.55 -1.27 -8.05
C SER A 156 -14.23 -0.86 -8.74
N SER A 157 -14.30 -0.33 -9.96
CA SER A 157 -13.15 0.27 -10.64
C SER A 157 -12.79 1.65 -10.10
N TYR A 158 -13.62 2.26 -9.23
CA TYR A 158 -13.32 3.57 -8.64
C TYR A 158 -12.00 3.53 -7.87
N ASN A 159 -11.10 4.47 -8.20
CA ASN A 159 -9.80 4.61 -7.59
C ASN A 159 -9.95 5.37 -6.27
N GLN A 160 -9.63 4.69 -5.18
CA GLN A 160 -9.67 5.27 -3.83
C GLN A 160 -8.26 5.35 -3.26
N MET A 161 -7.92 6.55 -2.76
CA MET A 161 -6.73 6.75 -1.96
C MET A 161 -6.97 6.26 -0.52
N ARG A 162 -6.01 5.51 0.02
CA ARG A 162 -5.92 5.18 1.45
C ARG A 162 -4.50 5.40 1.94
N THR A 163 -4.36 6.02 3.11
CA THR A 163 -3.09 6.02 3.84
C THR A 163 -2.97 4.70 4.59
N CYS A 164 -1.96 3.91 4.24
CA CYS A 164 -1.71 2.59 4.80
C CYS A 164 -0.49 2.61 5.72
N THR A 165 -0.60 1.91 6.85
CA THR A 165 0.52 1.58 7.74
C THR A 165 0.70 0.08 7.78
N LEU A 166 1.92 -0.38 7.52
CA LEU A 166 2.31 -1.78 7.56
C LEU A 166 3.79 -1.94 7.96
N ASN A 167 4.33 -3.15 7.91
CA ASN A 167 5.75 -3.41 8.21
C ASN A 167 6.38 -4.37 7.21
N TYR A 168 7.71 -4.47 7.25
CA TYR A 168 8.46 -5.30 6.31
C TYR A 168 8.11 -6.80 6.40
N GLU A 169 7.73 -7.30 7.59
CA GLU A 169 7.25 -8.68 7.73
C GLU A 169 5.95 -8.93 6.95
N THR A 170 5.01 -8.00 6.97
CA THR A 170 3.79 -8.07 6.16
C THR A 170 4.13 -8.01 4.67
N LEU A 171 5.04 -7.10 4.27
CA LEU A 171 5.46 -6.97 2.87
C LEU A 171 6.08 -8.26 2.32
N ILE A 172 6.87 -8.98 3.12
CA ILE A 172 7.40 -10.30 2.73
C ILE A 172 6.28 -11.25 2.35
N ASN A 173 5.22 -11.32 3.17
CA ASN A 173 4.11 -12.22 2.94
C ASN A 173 3.28 -11.79 1.71
N ILE A 174 3.03 -10.49 1.56
CA ILE A 174 2.32 -9.95 0.39
C ILE A 174 3.12 -10.24 -0.88
N TYR A 175 4.40 -9.87 -0.92
CA TYR A 175 5.26 -10.05 -2.07
C TYR A 175 5.31 -11.53 -2.51
N LYS A 176 5.52 -12.44 -1.55
CA LYS A 176 5.53 -13.89 -1.82
C LYS A 176 4.22 -14.38 -2.45
N SER A 177 3.07 -13.89 -1.97
CA SER A 177 1.76 -14.32 -2.46
C SER A 177 1.31 -13.63 -3.75
N ARG A 178 1.82 -12.42 -4.05
CA ARG A 178 1.25 -11.53 -5.08
C ARG A 178 2.16 -11.21 -6.26
N LYS A 179 3.46 -11.53 -6.21
CA LYS A 179 4.42 -11.18 -7.28
C LYS A 179 4.08 -11.71 -8.68
N HIS A 180 3.32 -12.81 -8.78
CA HIS A 180 2.86 -13.39 -10.05
C HIS A 180 1.34 -13.40 -10.14
N HIS A 181 0.68 -12.45 -9.47
CA HIS A 181 -0.77 -12.37 -9.44
C HIS A 181 -1.36 -12.02 -10.82
N LYS A 182 -2.61 -12.43 -11.05
CA LYS A 182 -3.33 -12.18 -12.32
C LYS A 182 -3.61 -10.70 -12.55
N LEU A 183 -3.89 -9.95 -11.49
CA LEU A 183 -4.11 -8.50 -11.55
C LEU A 183 -2.79 -7.74 -11.68
N ASP A 184 -2.76 -6.79 -12.61
CA ASP A 184 -1.60 -5.97 -12.95
C ASP A 184 -1.24 -5.01 -11.81
N GLU A 185 -2.22 -4.54 -11.04
CA GLU A 185 -2.02 -3.68 -9.88
C GLU A 185 -1.26 -4.39 -8.76
N TRP A 186 -1.46 -5.70 -8.58
CA TRP A 186 -0.69 -6.48 -7.62
C TRP A 186 0.76 -6.66 -8.06
N ARG A 187 1.00 -6.85 -9.36
CA ARG A 187 2.36 -6.94 -9.89
C ARG A 187 3.07 -5.60 -9.76
N SER A 188 2.40 -4.50 -10.11
CA SER A 188 2.89 -3.13 -9.92
C SER A 188 3.17 -2.82 -8.44
N PHE A 189 2.32 -3.30 -7.51
CA PHE A 189 2.56 -3.20 -6.07
C PHE A 189 3.81 -3.97 -5.65
N CYS A 190 4.01 -5.17 -6.18
CA CYS A 190 5.21 -5.95 -5.91
C CYS A 190 6.47 -5.31 -6.49
N GLU A 191 6.45 -4.80 -7.71
CA GLU A 191 7.55 -4.05 -8.31
C GLU A 191 7.90 -2.81 -7.48
N TRP A 192 6.89 -2.07 -7.00
CA TRP A 192 7.09 -0.94 -6.10
C TRP A 192 7.75 -1.36 -4.77
N ILE A 193 7.38 -2.50 -4.18
CA ILE A 193 8.03 -3.03 -2.98
C ILE A 193 9.55 -3.18 -3.19
N GLU A 194 9.99 -3.57 -4.39
CA GLU A 194 11.41 -3.76 -4.71
C GLU A 194 12.21 -2.45 -4.65
N THR A 195 11.53 -1.30 -4.75
CA THR A 195 12.15 0.03 -4.66
C THR A 195 12.36 0.50 -3.22
N LEU A 196 11.79 -0.18 -2.23
CA LEU A 196 11.90 0.22 -0.83
C LEU A 196 13.34 0.01 -0.31
N PRO A 197 13.79 0.84 0.66
CA PRO A 197 15.09 0.68 1.30
C PRO A 197 15.36 -0.76 1.77
N TYR A 198 16.44 -1.35 1.28
CA TYR A 198 16.86 -2.72 1.59
C TYR A 198 15.84 -3.81 1.23
N ALA A 199 14.95 -3.56 0.25
CA ALA A 199 13.93 -4.54 -0.14
C ALA A 199 14.54 -5.85 -0.67
N ARG A 200 15.59 -5.76 -1.48
CA ARG A 200 16.29 -6.94 -2.02
C ARG A 200 16.79 -7.86 -0.90
N GLU A 201 17.42 -7.27 0.11
CA GLU A 201 18.04 -7.98 1.21
C GLU A 201 17.03 -8.46 2.25
N LEU A 202 16.02 -7.64 2.57
CA LEU A 202 15.17 -7.85 3.74
C LEU A 202 13.76 -8.32 3.39
N ILE A 203 13.25 -8.03 2.19
CA ILE A 203 11.90 -8.42 1.77
C ILE A 203 11.98 -9.62 0.82
N ILE A 204 12.63 -9.42 -0.33
CA ILE A 204 12.74 -10.41 -1.40
C ILE A 204 13.64 -11.57 -0.97
N ALA A 205 14.71 -11.25 -0.23
CA ALA A 205 15.76 -12.18 0.19
C ALA A 205 16.48 -12.82 -1.01
N GLU A 206 16.81 -12.01 -2.02
CA GLU A 206 17.71 -12.39 -3.11
C GLU A 206 19.16 -12.27 -2.67
N GLU A 207 20.00 -13.21 -3.15
CA GLU A 207 21.45 -13.24 -2.90
C GLU A 207 22.19 -12.03 -3.49
#